data_AF-A0A6Y3PNA8-F1
#
_entry.id   AF-A0A6Y3PNA8-F1
#
_cell.length_a   1.000
_cell.length_b   1.000
_cell.length_c   1.000
_cell.angle_alpha   90.00
_cell.angle_beta   90.00
_cell.angle_gamma   90.00
#
_symmetry.space_group_name_H-M   'P 1'
#
loop_
_entity.id
_entity.type
_entity.pdbx_description
1 polymer ?
#
loop_
_entity_poly.entity_id
_entity_poly.type
_entity_poly.pdbx_seq_one_letter_code
_entity_poly.pdbx_strand_id
1 'polypeptide(L)' 'VEEPTGIFFKEQNIASLHEAVSEFEKNASFFTSQACRKNAEKFSRSRFEQEFKNFVNEKWNLFKTEQIIKR' A
#
# COMPACT_ATOMS: atom_id res chain seq x y z
N VAL A 1 -6.06 14.80 -4.63
CA VAL A 1 -5.14 13.74 -4.15
C VAL A 1 -3.87 14.45 -3.73
N GLU A 2 -3.56 14.47 -2.45
CA GLU A 2 -2.25 14.95 -1.99
C GLU A 2 -1.22 13.86 -2.34
N GLU A 3 -0.18 14.20 -3.11
CA GLU A 3 0.92 13.30 -3.53
C GLU A 3 0.51 12.12 -4.46
N PRO A 4 0.09 12.38 -5.71
CA PRO A 4 -0.26 11.31 -6.64
C PRO A 4 0.96 10.46 -7.03
N THR A 5 0.76 9.15 -7.20
CA THR A 5 1.83 8.18 -7.52
C THR A 5 1.57 7.36 -8.79
N GLY A 6 0.47 7.64 -9.47
CA GLY A 6 0.10 7.05 -10.76
C GLY A 6 -1.32 7.42 -11.16
N ILE A 7 -1.72 7.00 -12.36
CA ILE A 7 -3.08 7.13 -12.88
C ILE A 7 -3.67 5.74 -13.06
N PHE A 8 -4.93 5.58 -12.69
CA PHE A 8 -5.66 4.34 -12.88
C PHE A 8 -6.26 4.29 -14.29
N PHE A 9 -5.86 3.31 -15.10
CA PHE A 9 -6.53 3.00 -16.36
C PHE A 9 -7.72 2.07 -16.06
N LYS A 10 -8.94 2.52 -16.36
CA LYS A 10 -10.17 1.85 -15.89
C LYS A 10 -10.48 0.54 -16.61
N GLU A 11 -10.29 0.51 -17.92
CA GLU A 11 -10.57 -0.64 -18.76
C GLU A 11 -9.28 -1.13 -19.44
N GLN A 12 -9.17 -2.44 -19.63
CA GLN A 12 -8.02 -3.06 -20.31
C GLN A 12 -8.19 -2.99 -21.84
N ASN A 13 -8.32 -1.79 -22.38
CA ASN A 13 -8.39 -1.54 -23.81
C ASN A 13 -7.46 -0.40 -24.24
N ILE A 14 -7.24 -0.28 -25.54
CA ILE A 14 -6.29 0.66 -26.14
C ILE A 14 -6.67 2.11 -25.84
N ALA A 15 -7.97 2.46 -25.94
CA ALA A 15 -8.46 3.82 -25.74
C ALA A 15 -8.22 4.28 -24.29
N SER A 16 -8.60 3.45 -23.31
CA SER A 16 -8.40 3.76 -21.90
C SER A 16 -6.92 3.85 -21.51
N LEU A 17 -6.05 3.03 -22.11
CA LEU A 17 -4.61 3.17 -21.89
C LEU A 17 -4.07 4.48 -22.46
N HIS A 18 -4.46 4.83 -23.69
CA HIS A 18 -4.04 6.06 -24.35
C HIS A 18 -4.48 7.32 -23.58
N GLU A 19 -5.72 7.32 -23.07
CA GLU A 19 -6.24 8.39 -22.22
C GLU A 19 -5.45 8.52 -20.92
N ALA A 20 -5.19 7.42 -20.21
CA ALA A 20 -4.43 7.45 -18.96
C ALA A 20 -3.00 7.97 -19.14
N VAL A 21 -2.31 7.58 -20.22
CA VAL A 21 -0.98 8.10 -20.56
C VAL A 21 -1.04 9.59 -20.88
N SER A 22 -2.00 10.01 -21.70
CA SER A 22 -2.18 11.43 -22.05
C SER A 22 -2.46 12.30 -20.82
N GLU A 23 -3.26 11.80 -19.88
CA GLU A 23 -3.55 12.48 -18.62
C GLU A 23 -2.30 12.57 -17.74
N PHE A 24 -1.49 11.50 -17.68
CA PHE A 24 -0.26 11.48 -16.90
C PHE A 24 0.74 12.51 -17.43
N GLU A 25 0.99 12.53 -18.74
CA GLU A 25 1.93 13.46 -19.36
C GLU A 25 1.53 14.92 -19.16
N LYS A 26 0.24 15.25 -19.31
CA LYS A 26 -0.30 16.61 -19.06
C LYS A 26 -0.09 17.08 -17.62
N ASN A 27 -0.03 16.15 -16.68
CA ASN A 27 0.01 16.40 -15.24
C ASN A 27 1.32 15.93 -14.59
N ALA A 28 2.37 15.67 -15.39
CA ALA A 28 3.59 14.99 -14.95
C ALA A 28 4.27 15.69 -13.75
N SER A 29 4.20 17.02 -13.68
CA SER A 29 4.76 17.82 -12.58
C SER A 29 4.16 17.52 -11.20
N PHE A 30 2.94 16.97 -11.14
CA PHE A 30 2.31 16.57 -9.89
C PHE A 30 2.83 15.23 -9.36
N PHE A 31 3.46 14.40 -10.19
CA PHE A 31 4.00 13.10 -9.83
C PHE A 31 5.47 13.23 -9.46
N THR A 32 5.75 13.34 -8.16
CA THR A 32 7.13 13.46 -7.66
C THR A 32 7.73 12.11 -7.31
N SER A 33 9.03 11.95 -7.52
CA SER A 33 9.76 10.75 -7.09
C SER A 33 9.64 10.51 -5.58
N GLN A 34 9.57 11.58 -4.79
CA GLN A 34 9.38 11.52 -3.35
C GLN A 34 8.02 10.92 -2.97
N ALA A 35 6.94 11.34 -3.62
CA ALA A 35 5.60 10.76 -3.42
C ALA A 35 5.59 9.26 -3.74
N CYS A 36 6.17 8.87 -4.88
CA CYS A 36 6.27 7.47 -5.29
C CYS A 36 7.07 6.64 -4.27
N ARG A 37 8.22 7.16 -3.80
CA ARG A 37 9.05 6.49 -2.79
C ARG A 37 8.30 6.31 -1.47
N LYS A 38 7.67 7.37 -0.96
CA LYS A 38 6.88 7.32 0.29
C LYS A 38 5.73 6.31 0.21
N ASN A 39 5.08 6.19 -0.95
CA ASN A 39 4.06 5.16 -1.15
C ASN A 39 4.64 3.75 -1.20
N ALA A 40 5.77 3.55 -1.89
CA ALA A 40 6.46 2.25 -1.98
C ALA A 40 6.98 1.77 -0.62
N GLU A 41 7.44 2.67 0.26
CA GLU A 41 7.93 2.35 1.60
C GLU A 41 6.86 1.69 2.49
N LYS A 42 5.57 1.94 2.21
CA LYS A 42 4.45 1.23 2.87
C LYS A 42 4.47 -0.27 2.55
N PHE A 43 5.08 -0.70 1.46
CA PHE A 43 5.20 -2.12 1.09
C PHE A 43 6.60 -2.69 1.37
N SER A 44 7.39 -1.99 2.20
CA SER A 44 8.73 -2.45 2.55
C SER A 44 8.70 -3.74 3.38
N ARG A 45 9.73 -4.58 3.21
CA ARG A 45 9.95 -5.78 4.02
C ARG A 45 9.98 -5.44 5.52
N SER A 46 10.69 -4.38 5.90
CA SER A 46 10.79 -3.98 7.31
C SER A 46 9.43 -3.69 7.94
N ARG A 47 8.53 -2.98 7.22
CA ARG A 47 7.17 -2.73 7.71
C ARG A 47 6.39 -4.04 7.81
N PHE A 48 6.45 -4.89 6.78
CA PHE A 48 5.77 -6.18 6.79
C PHE A 48 6.19 -7.06 7.97
N GLU A 49 7.51 -7.21 8.20
CA GLU A 49 8.04 -8.03 9.29
C GLU A 49 7.59 -7.51 10.66
N GLN A 50 7.60 -6.19 10.86
CA GLN A 50 7.14 -5.56 12.09
C GLN A 50 5.64 -5.81 12.32
N GLU A 51 4.80 -5.52 11.33
CA GLU A 51 3.35 -5.68 11.44
C GLU A 51 2.96 -7.16 11.62
N PHE A 52 3.60 -8.06 10.89
CA PHE A 52 3.36 -9.49 11.01
C PHE A 52 3.76 -10.02 12.39
N LYS A 53 4.93 -9.63 12.91
CA LYS A 53 5.37 -10.00 14.26
C LYS A 53 4.40 -9.50 15.32
N ASN A 54 3.94 -8.25 15.20
CA ASN A 54 2.96 -7.68 16.13
C ASN A 54 1.65 -8.47 16.11
N PHE A 55 1.14 -8.78 14.93
CA PHE A 55 -0.06 -9.59 14.76
C PHE A 55 0.08 -10.97 15.41
N VAL A 56 1.16 -11.70 15.14
CA VAL A 56 1.41 -13.03 15.73
C VAL A 56 1.48 -12.96 17.25
N ASN A 57 2.22 -11.99 17.79
CA ASN A 57 2.35 -11.81 19.24
C ASN A 57 1.00 -11.47 19.91
N GLU A 58 0.19 -10.63 19.28
CA GLU A 58 -1.17 -10.32 19.74
C GLU A 58 -2.01 -11.59 19.84
N LYS A 59 -2.09 -12.38 18.75
CA LYS A 59 -2.88 -13.62 18.74
C LYS A 59 -2.35 -14.66 19.73
N TRP A 60 -1.03 -14.77 19.86
CA TRP A 60 -0.41 -15.66 20.83
C TRP A 60 -0.73 -15.28 22.29
N ASN A 61 -0.73 -13.99 22.60
CA ASN A 61 -1.07 -13.52 23.94
C ASN A 61 -2.55 -13.75 24.27
N LEU A 62 -3.45 -13.50 23.33
CA LEU A 62 -4.88 -13.81 23.49
C LEU A 62 -5.09 -15.30 23.79
N PHE A 63 -4.48 -16.18 23.00
CA PHE A 63 -4.56 -17.63 23.21
C PHE A 63 -4.08 -18.06 24.61
N LYS A 64 -2.93 -17.54 25.08
CA LYS A 64 -2.42 -17.85 26.43
C LYS A 64 -3.37 -17.37 27.52
N THR A 65 -3.93 -16.17 27.39
CA THR A 65 -4.89 -15.63 28.37
C THR A 65 -6.15 -16.48 28.45
N GLU A 66 -6.69 -16.91 27.30
CA GLU A 66 -7.84 -17.82 27.27
C GLU A 66 -7.54 -19.17 27.92
N GLN A 67 -6.32 -19.71 27.77
CA GLN A 67 -5.92 -20.94 28.45
C GLN A 67 -5.78 -20.78 29.96
N ILE A 68 -5.34 -19.61 30.44
CA ILE A 68 -5.25 -19.32 31.88
C ILE A 68 -6.64 -19.22 32.50
N ILE A 69 -7.59 -18.54 31.83
CA ILE A 69 -8.96 -18.37 32.35
C ILE A 69 -9.74 -19.70 32.38
N LYS A 70 -9.42 -20.64 31.50
CA LYS A 70 -10.06 -21.98 31.43
C LYS A 70 -9.48 -23.01 32.40
N ARG A 71 -8.41 -22.67 33.13
CA ARG A 71 -7.79 -23.53 34.17
C ARG A 71 -8.23 -23.09 35.55
#